data_AF-A0A5Q4ZUK6-F1
#
_entry.id   AF-A0A5Q4ZUK6-F1
#
_cell.length_a   1.000
_cell.length_b   1.000
_cell.length_c   1.000
_cell.angle_alpha   90.00
_cell.angle_beta   90.00
_cell.angle_gamma   90.00
#
_symmetry.space_group_name_H-M   'P 1'
#
loop_
_entity.id
_entity.type
_entity.pdbx_description
1 polymer ?
#
loop_
_entity_poly.entity_id
_entity_poly.type
_entity_poly.pdbx_seq_one_letter_code
_entity_poly.pdbx_strand_id
1 'polypeptide(L)'
;MCRLFLGSRVKVQSNFKIDNASAILDATKAGAGIAYLASYLLEDEFENGSLVQLLTEWKADMELPIYAVYPRRQHLPPKVRTFIDFLSQQVGNPPHWDKKLFN
;
A
#
# COMPACT_ATOMS: atom_id res chain seq x y z
N MET A 1 16.96 16.44 20.83
CA MET A 1 17.96 15.35 20.80
C MET A 1 17.22 14.04 21.12
N CYS A 2 16.50 13.48 20.13
CA CYS A 2 15.73 12.25 20.31
C CYS A 2 16.60 11.08 19.83
N ARG A 3 17.20 10.36 20.78
CA ARG A 3 18.01 9.17 20.55
C ARG A 3 17.11 7.94 20.68
N LEU A 4 17.17 7.06 19.67
CA LEU A 4 16.80 5.64 19.73
C LEU A 4 15.29 5.30 19.72
N PHE A 5 14.67 5.25 18.54
CA PHE A 5 13.63 4.25 18.28
C PHE A 5 14.29 3.02 17.64
N LEU A 6 14.92 2.18 18.47
CA LEU A 6 15.22 0.81 18.08
C LEU A 6 13.90 0.03 18.04
N GLY A 7 13.38 -0.23 16.84
CA GLY A 7 12.54 -1.40 16.52
C GLY A 7 11.44 -1.81 17.51
N SER A 8 10.74 -0.87 18.15
CA SER A 8 9.65 -1.20 19.07
C SER A 8 8.40 -1.55 18.28
N ARG A 9 8.03 -2.84 18.28
CA ARG A 9 6.76 -3.31 17.71
C ARG A 9 5.59 -2.76 18.53
N VAL A 10 4.76 -1.93 17.92
CA VAL A 10 3.54 -1.41 18.56
C VAL A 10 2.38 -2.35 18.24
N LYS A 11 1.80 -2.98 19.27
CA LYS A 11 0.59 -3.76 19.12
C LYS A 11 -0.62 -2.81 19.09
N VAL A 12 -1.26 -2.70 17.93
CA VAL A 12 -2.48 -1.91 17.77
C VAL A 12 -3.66 -2.64 18.41
N GLN A 13 -4.39 -1.96 19.29
CA GLN A 13 -5.69 -2.41 19.77
C GLN A 13 -6.76 -1.73 18.93
N SER A 14 -7.66 -2.51 18.30
CA SER A 14 -8.73 -1.99 17.45
C SER A 14 -10.09 -2.45 17.95
N ASN A 15 -11.07 -1.54 17.88
CA ASN A 15 -12.49 -1.82 18.16
C ASN A 15 -13.24 -2.30 16.91
N PHE A 16 -12.59 -2.23 15.75
CA PHE A 16 -13.14 -2.63 14.46
C PHE A 16 -12.09 -3.43 13.69
N LYS A 17 -12.48 -4.56 13.11
CA LYS A 17 -11.60 -5.49 12.39
C LYS A 17 -12.32 -6.02 11.16
N ILE A 18 -11.68 -5.84 10.01
CA ILE A 18 -12.17 -6.31 8.72
C ILE A 18 -10.97 -6.93 7.99
N ASP A 19 -11.22 -7.95 7.17
CA ASP A 19 -10.24 -8.64 6.32
C ASP A 19 -10.24 -8.14 4.87
N ASN A 20 -11.09 -7.17 4.54
CA ASN A 20 -11.20 -6.53 3.25
C ASN A 20 -10.65 -5.10 3.28
N ALA A 21 -9.69 -4.79 2.40
CA ALA A 21 -9.01 -3.51 2.39
C ALA A 21 -9.88 -2.33 1.94
N SER A 22 -10.79 -2.51 0.98
CA SER A 22 -11.70 -1.43 0.55
C SER A 22 -12.71 -1.08 1.64
N ALA A 23 -13.21 -2.09 2.37
CA ALA A 23 -14.09 -1.85 3.50
C ALA A 23 -13.40 -1.09 4.65
N ILE A 24 -12.09 -1.30 4.86
CA ILE A 24 -11.31 -0.51 5.83
C ILE A 24 -11.18 0.95 5.36
N LEU A 25 -10.91 1.17 4.06
CA LEU A 25 -10.84 2.51 3.48
C LEU A 25 -12.16 3.27 3.70
N ASP A 26 -13.29 2.65 3.34
CA ASP A 26 -14.62 3.24 3.51
C ASP A 26 -14.92 3.56 4.98
N ALA A 27 -14.60 2.64 5.89
CA ALA A 27 -14.77 2.86 7.32
C ALA A 27 -13.89 4.02 7.85
N THR A 28 -12.67 4.14 7.33
CA THR A 28 -11.74 5.22 7.69
C THR A 28 -12.28 6.56 7.20
N LYS A 29 -12.77 6.63 5.96
CA LYS A 29 -13.44 7.82 5.38
C LYS A 29 -14.71 8.20 6.15
N ALA A 30 -15.40 7.22 6.72
CA ALA A 30 -16.56 7.42 7.60
C ALA A 30 -16.19 7.85 9.04
N GLY A 31 -14.90 8.01 9.36
CA GLY A 31 -14.43 8.45 10.67
C GLY A 31 -14.35 7.35 11.73
N ALA A 32 -14.31 6.08 11.34
CA ALA A 32 -14.20 4.96 12.29
C ALA A 32 -12.83 4.87 13.00
N GLY A 33 -11.83 5.63 12.54
CA GLY A 33 -10.51 5.71 13.18
C GLY A 33 -9.37 5.93 12.17
N ILE A 34 -8.19 5.40 12.51
CA ILE A 34 -6.97 5.46 11.70
C ILE A 34 -6.73 4.09 11.08
N ALA A 35 -6.29 4.03 9.82
CA ALA A 35 -5.95 2.80 9.14
C ALA A 35 -4.55 2.85 8.52
N TYR A 36 -3.91 1.68 8.46
CA TYR A 36 -2.72 1.44 7.66
C TYR A 36 -3.16 0.79 6.35
N LEU A 37 -3.04 1.52 5.24
CA LEU A 37 -3.58 1.16 3.94
C LEU A 37 -2.48 1.06 2.90
N ALA A 38 -2.67 0.17 1.92
CA ALA A 38 -1.82 0.12 0.75
C ALA A 38 -2.13 1.31 -0.17
N SER A 39 -1.08 1.90 -0.74
CA SER A 39 -1.17 3.11 -1.55
C SER A 39 -2.04 2.97 -2.80
N TYR A 40 -2.07 1.78 -3.41
CA TYR A 40 -2.87 1.52 -4.61
C TYR A 40 -4.39 1.63 -4.38
N LEU A 41 -4.85 1.62 -3.13
CA LEU A 41 -6.27 1.79 -2.79
C LEU A 41 -6.68 3.26 -2.76
N LEU A 42 -5.71 4.16 -2.74
CA LEU A 42 -5.92 5.59 -2.60
C LEU A 42 -5.92 6.20 -4.00
N GLU A 43 -7.00 6.86 -4.35
CA GLU A 43 -7.17 7.52 -5.64
C GLU A 43 -6.97 9.02 -5.46
N ASP A 44 -7.95 9.66 -4.81
CA ASP A 44 -8.01 11.12 -4.65
C ASP A 44 -8.29 11.54 -3.20
N GLU A 45 -8.25 10.60 -2.25
CA GLU A 45 -8.60 10.84 -0.85
C GLU A 45 -7.78 11.95 -0.17
N PHE A 46 -6.51 12.10 -0.56
CA PHE A 46 -5.66 13.19 -0.04
C PHE A 46 -5.97 14.53 -0.71
N GLU A 47 -6.29 14.52 -2.00
CA GLU A 47 -6.58 15.74 -2.77
C GLU A 47 -7.94 16.33 -2.37
N ASN A 48 -8.94 15.46 -2.13
CA ASN A 48 -10.28 15.86 -1.70
C ASN A 48 -10.41 16.07 -0.18
N GLY A 49 -9.34 15.81 0.58
CA GLY A 49 -9.30 15.99 2.04
C GLY A 49 -10.13 14.98 2.85
N SER A 50 -10.61 13.90 2.23
CA SER A 50 -11.32 12.83 2.94
C SER A 50 -10.39 11.96 3.80
N LEU A 51 -9.09 11.95 3.50
CA LEU A 51 -8.05 11.37 4.35
C LEU A 51 -6.86 12.32 4.52
N VAL A 52 -6.16 12.17 5.64
CA VAL A 52 -4.92 12.87 5.94
C VAL A 52 -3.85 11.86 6.34
N GLN A 53 -2.63 12.03 5.84
CA GLN A 53 -1.51 11.18 6.21
C GLN A 53 -1.06 11.48 7.64
N LEU A 54 -0.88 10.42 8.43
CA LEU A 54 -0.37 10.50 9.79
C LEU A 54 1.05 9.94 9.85
N LEU A 55 1.82 10.36 10.87
CA LEU A 55 3.18 9.88 11.12
C LEU A 55 4.14 10.09 9.93
N THR A 56 4.08 11.26 9.27
CA THR A 56 4.87 11.56 8.06
C THR A 56 6.40 11.50 8.25
N GLU A 57 6.89 11.68 9.48
CA GLU A 57 8.31 11.53 9.82
C GLU A 57 8.74 10.06 9.99
N TRP A 58 7.78 9.13 10.04
CA TRP A 58 8.02 7.72 10.24
C TRP A 58 7.78 6.95 8.93
N LYS A 59 8.72 6.06 8.60
CA LYS A 59 8.57 5.12 7.48
C LYS A 59 8.43 3.72 8.03
N ALA A 60 7.48 2.97 7.46
CA ALA A 60 7.39 1.55 7.73
C ALA A 60 8.64 0.87 7.18
N ASP A 61 9.33 0.09 8.02
CA ASP A 61 10.50 -0.70 7.61
C ASP A 61 10.12 -1.86 6.66
N MET A 62 8.83 -2.16 6.52
CA MET A 62 8.33 -3.27 5.73
C MET A 62 7.83 -2.79 4.36
N GLU A 63 8.53 -3.20 3.31
CA GLU A 63 8.05 -3.04 1.94
C GLU A 63 6.91 -4.03 1.66
N LEU A 64 5.87 -3.56 0.96
CA LEU A 64 4.74 -4.37 0.50
C LEU A 64 4.78 -4.48 -1.04
N PRO A 65 5.69 -5.29 -1.61
CA PRO A 65 5.81 -5.44 -3.05
C PRO A 65 4.62 -6.18 -3.66
N ILE A 66 4.29 -5.83 -4.90
CA ILE A 66 3.32 -6.54 -5.74
C ILE A 66 4.08 -7.61 -6.54
N TYR A 67 3.59 -8.86 -6.47
CA TYR A 67 4.20 -9.98 -7.18
C TYR A 67 3.27 -10.55 -8.25
N ALA A 68 3.84 -10.86 -9.41
CA ALA A 68 3.20 -11.73 -10.39
C ALA A 68 3.51 -13.20 -10.05
N VAL A 69 2.50 -13.94 -9.58
CA VAL A 69 2.65 -15.35 -9.20
C VAL A 69 2.13 -16.25 -10.32
N TYR A 70 2.96 -17.18 -10.78
CA TYR A 70 2.62 -18.15 -11.83
C TYR A 70 3.30 -19.51 -11.56
N PRO A 71 2.74 -20.63 -12.05
CA PRO A 71 3.34 -21.95 -11.86
C PRO A 71 4.75 -22.01 -12.45
N ARG A 72 5.68 -22.58 -11.69
CA ARG A 72 7.04 -22.83 -12.17
C ARG A 72 6.99 -23.82 -13.33
N ARG A 73 7.45 -23.39 -14.51
CA ARG A 73 7.59 -24.22 -15.71
C ARG A 73 9.01 -24.06 -16.25
N GLN A 74 9.53 -25.09 -16.91
CA GLN A 74 10.87 -25.04 -17.52
C GLN A 74 10.98 -23.90 -18.56
N HIS A 75 9.90 -23.66 -19.30
CA HIS A 75 9.76 -22.52 -20.21
C HIS A 75 8.48 -21.76 -19.89
N LEU A 76 8.61 -20.46 -19.62
CA LEU A 76 7.45 -19.58 -19.45
C LEU A 76 6.82 -19.31 -20.83
N PRO A 77 5.52 -19.56 -21.03
CA PRO A 77 4.88 -19.30 -22.32
C PRO A 77 5.05 -17.82 -22.73
N PRO A 78 5.41 -17.52 -24.00
CA PRO A 78 5.64 -16.15 -24.45
C PRO A 78 4.49 -15.20 -24.14
N LYS A 79 3.24 -15.66 -24.28
CA LYS A 79 2.03 -14.90 -23.93
C LYS A 79 2.03 -14.43 -22.47
N VAL A 80 2.45 -15.28 -21.53
CA VAL A 80 2.49 -14.92 -20.10
C VAL A 80 3.61 -13.91 -19.85
N ARG A 81 4.78 -14.13 -20.44
CA ARG A 81 5.90 -13.18 -20.36
C ARG A 81 5.51 -11.81 -20.87
N THR A 82 4.98 -11.72 -22.09
CA THR A 82 4.53 -10.46 -22.68
C THR A 82 3.47 -9.77 -21.84
N PHE A 83 2.55 -10.52 -21.23
CA PHE A 83 1.55 -9.95 -20.32
C PHE A 83 2.16 -9.37 -19.04
N ILE A 84 3.11 -10.08 -18.42
CA ILE A 84 3.83 -9.60 -17.23
C ILE A 84 4.65 -8.35 -17.59
N ASP A 85 5.35 -8.36 -18.72
CA ASP A 85 6.13 -7.21 -19.19
C ASP A 85 5.22 -5.99 -19.41
N PHE A 86 4.05 -6.19 -20.01
CA PHE A 86 3.04 -5.13 -20.18
C PHE A 86 2.55 -4.58 -18.84
N LEU A 87 2.15 -5.44 -17.90
CA LEU A 87 1.67 -5.00 -16.58
C LEU A 87 2.76 -4.25 -15.81
N SER A 88 4.00 -4.75 -15.83
CA SER A 88 5.15 -4.10 -15.18
C SER A 88 5.36 -2.68 -15.71
N GLN A 89 5.24 -2.47 -17.02
CA GLN A 89 5.33 -1.15 -17.63
C GLN A 89 4.16 -0.22 -17.24
N GLN A 90 2.95 -0.75 -17.12
CA GLN A 90 1.78 0.04 -16.69
C GLN A 90 1.84 0.44 -15.22
N VAL A 91 2.32 -0.45 -14.35
CA VAL A 91 2.53 -0.13 -12.93
C VAL A 91 3.64 0.91 -12.80
N GLY A 92 4.79 0.68 -13.43
CA GLY A 92 5.96 1.54 -13.37
C GLY A 92 6.81 1.31 -12.10
N ASN A 93 7.91 2.05 -12.00
CA ASN A 93 8.76 2.05 -10.80
C ASN A 93 9.30 3.48 -10.53
N PRO A 94 8.86 4.17 -9.47
CA PRO A 94 7.84 3.73 -8.50
C PRO A 94 6.46 3.58 -9.17
N PRO A 95 5.53 2.82 -8.58
CA PRO A 95 4.17 2.70 -9.08
C PRO A 95 3.53 4.06 -9.33
N HIS A 96 2.74 4.18 -10.40
CA HIS A 96 2.19 5.48 -10.80
C HIS A 96 1.27 6.11 -9.73
N TRP A 97 0.57 5.31 -8.93
CA TRP A 97 -0.27 5.80 -7.82
C TRP A 97 0.54 6.36 -6.65
N ASP A 98 1.78 5.90 -6.44
CA ASP A 98 2.64 6.39 -5.35
C ASP A 98 3.14 7.82 -5.59
N LYS A 99 3.05 8.32 -6.83
CA LYS A 99 3.44 9.71 -7.16
C LYS A 99 2.72 10.75 -6.31
N LYS A 100 1.50 10.45 -5.87
CA LYS A 100 0.67 11.36 -5.06
C LYS A 100 1.05 11.37 -3.57
N LEU A 101 1.81 10.39 -3.09
CA LEU A 101 2.14 10.24 -1.66
C LEU A 101 3.34 11.06 -1.19
N PHE A 102 4.17 11.55 -2.11
CA PHE A 102 5.47 12.15 -1.79
C PHE A 102 5.52 13.67 -2.02
N ASN A 103 4.37 14.33 -2.10
CA ASN A 103 4.25 15.76 -2.40
C ASN A 103 4.06 16.61 -1.14
#